data_AF-A0A7Z7I828-F1
#
_entry.id   AF-A0A7Z7I828-F1
#
_cell.length_a   1.000
_cell.length_b   1.000
_cell.length_c   1.000
_cell.angle_alpha   90.00
_cell.angle_beta   90.00
_cell.angle_gamma   90.00
#
_symmetry.space_group_name_H-M   'P 1'
#
loop_
_entity.id
_entity.type
_entity.pdbx_description
1 polymer ?
#
loop_
_entity_poly.entity_id
_entity_poly.type
_entity_poly.pdbx_seq_one_letter_code
_entity_poly.pdbx_strand_id
1 'polypeptide(L)'
;MNASPSPQIMLTINAAPDADQKEVEELTQSLFAELDPIANVARVSSGNAPAGSKAIGVDIIGQLALSFLHSGGVLVTAIGAAQAWLLRQNARSIVIEFEGTKIEVKGPSSEEQRRLIATWIKHVEEAAQTKSDKK
;
A
#
# COMPACT_ATOMS: atom_id res chain seq x y z
N MET A 1 15.79 -23.82 5.04
CA MET A 1 15.73 -22.65 4.13
C MET A 1 14.73 -21.68 4.73
N ASN A 2 15.18 -20.72 5.56
CA ASN A 2 14.28 -19.69 6.08
C ASN A 2 14.36 -18.50 5.11
N ALA A 3 13.33 -18.34 4.28
CA ALA A 3 13.16 -17.10 3.53
C ALA A 3 12.95 -15.99 4.58
N SER A 4 13.89 -15.05 4.68
CA SER A 4 13.66 -13.83 5.47
C SER A 4 12.40 -13.15 4.93
N PRO A 5 11.51 -12.65 5.80
CA PRO A 5 10.33 -11.92 5.33
C PRO A 5 10.81 -10.69 4.56
N SER A 6 10.47 -10.62 3.27
CA SER A 6 10.66 -9.42 2.47
C SER A 6 9.89 -8.27 3.13
N PRO A 7 10.40 -7.02 3.09
CA PRO A 7 9.63 -5.89 3.58
C PRO A 7 8.32 -5.77 2.80
N GLN A 8 7.22 -5.57 3.54
CA GLN A 8 5.87 -5.51 3.00
C GLN A 8 5.22 -4.19 3.37
N ILE A 9 4.52 -3.60 2.39
CA ILE A 9 3.67 -2.43 2.58
C ILE A 9 2.23 -2.86 2.42
N MET A 10 1.39 -2.47 3.37
CA MET A 10 -0.06 -2.65 3.26
C MET A 10 -0.67 -1.40 2.62
N LEU A 11 -1.48 -1.60 1.59
CA LEU A 11 -2.31 -0.58 0.99
C LEU A 11 -3.76 -0.91 1.35
N THR A 12 -4.47 0.05 1.93
CA THR A 12 -5.89 -0.07 2.27
C THR A 12 -6.67 0.99 1.52
N ILE A 13 -7.62 0.58 0.69
CA ILE A 13 -8.51 1.47 -0.05
C ILE A 13 -9.55 2.04 0.92
N ASN A 14 -9.65 3.36 0.97
CA ASN A 14 -10.71 4.07 1.67
C ASN A 14 -11.75 4.52 0.64
N ALA A 15 -12.76 3.68 0.45
CA ALA A 15 -13.88 3.95 -0.45
C ALA A 15 -14.85 4.98 0.15
N ALA A 16 -15.92 5.32 -0.58
CA ALA A 16 -16.97 6.17 -0.04
C ALA A 16 -17.71 5.45 1.12
N PRO A 17 -18.26 6.17 2.12
CA PRO A 17 -18.97 5.58 3.26
C PRO A 17 -20.20 4.76 2.88
N ASP A 18 -20.75 5.02 1.70
CA ASP A 18 -21.89 4.35 1.08
C ASP A 18 -21.47 3.27 0.06
N ALA A 19 -20.15 3.07 -0.15
CA ALA A 19 -19.65 2.04 -1.04
C ALA A 19 -19.97 0.65 -0.47
N ASP A 20 -20.56 -0.19 -1.31
CA ASP A 20 -20.84 -1.57 -0.93
C ASP A 20 -19.59 -2.47 -1.07
N GLN A 21 -19.70 -3.69 -0.56
CA GLN A 21 -18.62 -4.67 -0.60
C GLN A 21 -18.10 -4.96 -2.02
N LYS A 22 -19.01 -4.98 -3.01
CA LYS A 22 -18.68 -5.28 -4.41
C LYS A 22 -17.91 -4.12 -5.03
N GLU A 23 -18.29 -2.89 -4.72
CA GLU A 23 -17.59 -1.68 -5.15
C GLU A 23 -16.16 -1.64 -4.59
N VAL A 24 -15.98 -1.97 -3.30
CA VAL A 24 -14.64 -2.05 -2.70
C VAL A 24 -13.80 -3.16 -3.35
N GLU A 25 -14.39 -4.33 -3.63
CA GLU A 25 -13.69 -5.43 -4.33
C GLU A 25 -13.29 -5.03 -5.76
N GLU A 26 -14.18 -4.35 -6.51
CA GLU A 26 -13.90 -3.84 -7.86
C GLU A 26 -12.76 -2.81 -7.85
N LEU A 27 -12.76 -1.88 -6.88
CA LEU A 27 -11.67 -0.94 -6.66
C LEU A 27 -10.36 -1.67 -6.30
N THR A 28 -10.43 -2.70 -5.46
CA THR A 28 -9.27 -3.53 -5.08
C THR A 28 -8.68 -4.26 -6.28
N GLN A 29 -9.52 -4.88 -7.08
CA GLN A 29 -9.14 -5.56 -8.32
C GLN A 29 -8.52 -4.59 -9.33
N SER A 30 -9.09 -3.38 -9.44
CA SER A 30 -8.58 -2.35 -10.33
C SER A 30 -7.20 -1.86 -9.88
N LEU A 31 -7.02 -1.54 -8.59
CA LEU A 31 -5.72 -1.14 -8.05
C LEU A 31 -4.69 -2.26 -8.16
N PHE A 32 -5.09 -3.51 -7.91
CA PHE A 32 -4.23 -4.67 -8.10
C PHE A 32 -3.70 -4.74 -9.53
N ALA A 33 -4.56 -4.59 -10.54
CA ALA A 33 -4.17 -4.65 -11.95
C ALA A 33 -3.20 -3.52 -12.36
N GLU A 34 -3.23 -2.37 -11.67
CA GLU A 34 -2.28 -1.28 -11.89
C GLU A 34 -0.91 -1.55 -11.27
N LEU A 35 -0.87 -2.24 -10.13
CA LEU A 35 0.36 -2.42 -9.34
C LEU A 35 1.08 -3.74 -9.65
N ASP A 36 0.36 -4.79 -10.02
CA ASP A 36 0.90 -6.11 -10.36
C ASP A 36 2.00 -6.08 -11.45
N PRO A 37 1.93 -5.23 -12.50
CA PRO A 37 3.01 -5.09 -13.47
C PRO A 37 4.28 -4.40 -12.93
N ILE A 38 4.17 -3.68 -11.81
CA ILE A 38 5.22 -2.80 -11.27
C ILE A 38 5.94 -3.46 -10.09
N ALA A 39 5.20 -4.17 -9.25
CA ALA A 39 5.68 -4.72 -8.00
C ALA A 39 5.01 -6.07 -7.71
N ASN A 40 5.62 -6.86 -6.83
CA ASN A 40 5.00 -8.09 -6.36
C ASN A 40 3.86 -7.74 -5.38
N VAL A 41 2.62 -7.81 -5.86
CA VAL A 41 1.43 -7.47 -5.07
C VAL A 41 0.61 -8.73 -4.81
N ALA A 42 0.12 -8.86 -3.58
CA ALA A 42 -0.80 -9.91 -3.19
C ALA A 42 -2.08 -9.29 -2.62
N ARG A 43 -3.23 -9.93 -2.85
CA ARG A 43 -4.47 -9.54 -2.17
C ARG A 43 -4.47 -10.09 -0.76
N VAL A 44 -4.87 -9.25 0.19
CA VAL A 44 -5.09 -9.69 1.57
C VAL A 44 -6.55 -10.13 1.66
N SER A 45 -6.79 -11.44 1.70
CA SER A 45 -8.09 -11.98 2.09
C SER A 45 -8.17 -12.10 3.61
N SER A 46 -9.40 -12.17 4.14
CA SER A 46 -9.74 -12.20 5.57
C SER A 46 -9.05 -13.29 6.42
N GLY A 47 -8.25 -14.18 5.83
CA GLY A 47 -7.45 -15.19 6.53
C GLY A 47 -5.93 -14.91 6.63
N ASN A 48 -5.38 -13.90 5.94
CA ASN A 48 -3.93 -13.80 5.73
C ASN A 48 -3.33 -12.40 5.99
N ALA A 49 -3.97 -11.61 6.83
CA ALA A 49 -3.41 -10.32 7.27
C ALA A 49 -2.10 -10.55 8.05
N PRO A 50 -1.01 -9.82 7.74
CA PRO A 50 0.26 -9.99 8.44
C PRO A 50 0.12 -9.67 9.94
N ALA A 51 0.79 -10.48 10.77
CA ALA A 51 0.78 -10.35 12.22
C ALA A 51 1.29 -8.96 12.64
N GLY A 52 0.39 -8.11 13.16
CA GLY A 52 0.70 -6.74 13.57
C GLY A 52 -0.30 -5.70 13.07
N SER A 53 -1.10 -6.02 12.04
CA SER A 53 -2.19 -5.14 11.61
C SER A 53 -3.32 -5.21 12.64
N LYS A 54 -3.49 -4.16 13.44
CA LYS A 54 -4.65 -3.99 14.36
C LYS A 54 -5.91 -3.69 13.54
N ALA A 55 -6.34 -4.61 12.70
CA ALA A 55 -7.66 -4.55 12.07
C ALA A 55 -8.66 -5.24 13.01
N ILE A 56 -9.22 -4.46 13.94
CA ILE A 56 -10.30 -4.92 14.82
C ILE A 56 -11.58 -4.96 13.99
N GLY A 57 -11.93 -6.14 13.49
CA GLY A 57 -13.30 -6.53 13.14
C GLY A 57 -13.89 -5.98 11.84
N VAL A 58 -14.59 -6.91 11.17
CA VAL A 58 -15.47 -6.74 9.99
C VAL A 58 -14.71 -6.58 8.67
N ASP A 59 -14.75 -7.64 7.86
CA ASP A 59 -14.36 -7.71 6.44
C ASP A 59 -13.14 -6.90 6.00
N ILE A 60 -11.98 -7.56 5.98
CA ILE A 60 -10.78 -7.04 5.32
C ILE A 60 -10.99 -7.12 3.80
N ILE A 61 -11.64 -6.10 3.25
CA ILE A 61 -11.86 -5.90 1.81
C ILE A 61 -11.26 -4.54 1.49
N GLY A 62 -10.55 -4.42 0.37
CA GLY A 62 -9.78 -3.20 0.09
C GLY A 62 -8.29 -3.27 0.42
N GLN A 63 -7.74 -4.42 0.82
CA GLN A 63 -6.33 -4.53 1.23
C GLN A 63 -5.44 -5.25 0.22
N LEU A 64 -4.32 -4.61 -0.10
CA LEU A 64 -3.24 -5.17 -0.92
C LEU A 64 -1.92 -5.17 -0.14
N ALA A 65 -1.15 -6.24 -0.28
CA ALA A 65 0.18 -6.39 0.26
C ALA A 65 1.21 -6.25 -0.86
N LEU A 66 1.99 -5.17 -0.83
CA LEU A 66 3.08 -4.95 -1.77
C LEU A 66 4.39 -5.42 -1.15
N SER A 67 4.95 -6.48 -1.72
CA SER A 67 6.28 -6.97 -1.39
C SER A 67 7.29 -6.25 -2.28
N PHE A 68 8.27 -5.62 -1.67
CA PHE A 68 9.36 -4.98 -2.39
C PHE A 68 10.70 -5.56 -1.95
N LEU A 69 11.60 -5.70 -2.92
CA LEU A 69 13.01 -5.95 -2.67
C LEU A 69 13.74 -4.60 -2.81
N HIS A 70 14.99 -4.52 -2.37
CA HIS A 70 15.83 -3.31 -2.24
C HIS A 70 16.07 -2.46 -3.51
N SER A 71 15.20 -2.50 -4.52
CA SER A 71 15.26 -1.67 -5.73
C SER A 71 14.65 -0.29 -5.47
N GLY A 72 15.52 0.70 -5.24
CA GLY A 72 15.25 2.11 -4.91
C GLY A 72 14.51 2.91 -5.99
N GLY A 73 13.31 2.46 -6.35
CA GLY A 73 12.42 3.10 -7.30
C GLY A 73 11.07 2.41 -7.43
N VAL A 74 10.97 1.10 -7.16
CA VAL A 74 9.71 0.35 -7.28
C VAL A 74 8.64 0.93 -6.36
N LEU A 75 9.02 1.30 -5.13
CA LEU A 75 8.09 1.93 -4.18
C LEU A 75 7.59 3.29 -4.68
N VAL A 76 8.49 4.13 -5.21
CA VAL A 76 8.13 5.43 -5.80
C VAL A 76 7.16 5.24 -6.97
N THR A 77 7.45 4.30 -7.87
CA THR A 77 6.60 4.00 -9.02
C THR A 77 5.24 3.45 -8.61
N ALA A 78 5.19 2.53 -7.64
CA ALA A 78 3.94 1.97 -7.14
C ALA A 78 3.05 3.03 -6.47
N ILE A 79 3.62 3.93 -5.67
CA ILE A 79 2.86 5.02 -5.05
C ILE A 79 2.37 6.01 -6.12
N GLY A 80 3.20 6.34 -7.10
CA GLY A 80 2.81 7.17 -8.23
C GLY A 80 1.67 6.56 -9.05
N ALA A 81 1.71 5.25 -9.29
CA ALA A 81 0.63 4.51 -9.95
C ALA A 81 -0.67 4.51 -9.12
N ALA A 82 -0.57 4.27 -7.81
CA ALA A 82 -1.70 4.34 -6.89
C ALA A 82 -2.34 5.75 -6.85
N GLN A 83 -1.53 6.81 -6.89
CA GLN A 83 -2.03 8.20 -7.00
C GLN A 83 -2.72 8.46 -8.33
N ALA A 84 -2.11 8.03 -9.44
CA ALA A 84 -2.70 8.19 -10.77
C ALA A 84 -4.03 7.41 -10.87
N TRP A 85 -4.09 6.24 -10.25
CA TRP A 85 -5.31 5.44 -10.14
C TRP A 85 -6.38 6.14 -9.28
N LEU A 86 -6.02 6.72 -8.13
CA LEU A 86 -6.91 7.53 -7.28
C LEU A 86 -7.49 8.76 -7.99
N LEU A 87 -6.80 9.29 -8.99
CA LEU A 87 -7.32 10.40 -9.80
C LEU A 87 -8.31 9.93 -10.87
N ARG A 88 -8.19 8.67 -11.33
CA ARG A 88 -9.08 8.06 -12.34
C ARG A 88 -10.32 7.44 -11.71
N GLN A 89 -10.14 6.78 -10.58
CA GLN A 89 -11.22 6.18 -9.82
C GLN A 89 -11.72 7.21 -8.80
N ASN A 90 -13.03 7.32 -8.62
CA ASN A 90 -13.64 8.25 -7.64
C ASN A 90 -13.42 7.81 -6.17
N ALA A 91 -12.34 7.08 -5.89
CA ALA A 91 -11.93 6.64 -4.56
C ALA A 91 -11.40 7.84 -3.76
N ARG A 92 -11.66 7.86 -2.44
CA ARG A 92 -11.33 9.03 -1.60
C ARG A 92 -9.85 9.08 -1.24
N SER A 93 -9.32 7.94 -0.80
CA SER A 93 -7.92 7.82 -0.44
C SER A 93 -7.44 6.38 -0.39
N ILE A 94 -6.12 6.20 -0.36
CA ILE A 94 -5.45 4.95 0.00
C ILE A 94 -4.62 5.22 1.25
N VAL A 95 -4.76 4.37 2.26
CA VAL A 95 -3.87 4.35 3.42
C VAL A 95 -2.74 3.39 3.13
N ILE A 96 -1.50 3.86 3.29
CA ILE A 96 -0.29 3.08 3.09
C ILE A 96 0.35 2.88 4.46
N GLU A 97 0.67 1.63 4.81
CA GLU A 97 1.25 1.26 6.10
C GLU A 97 2.52 0.44 5.93
N PHE A 98 3.56 0.82 6.68
CA PHE A 98 4.83 0.11 6.79
C PHE A 98 5.26 0.08 8.26
N GLU A 99 5.42 -1.11 8.83
CA GLU A 99 5.93 -1.30 10.21
C GLU A 99 5.20 -0.44 11.27
N GLY A 100 3.88 -0.29 11.14
CA GLY A 100 3.05 0.52 12.02
C GLY A 100 3.05 2.02 11.74
N THR A 101 3.89 2.49 10.81
CA THR A 101 3.84 3.88 10.30
C THR A 101 2.85 3.96 9.14
N LYS A 102 1.84 4.82 9.26
CA LYS A 102 0.80 5.01 8.25
C LYS A 102 0.86 6.38 7.61
N ILE A 103 0.59 6.46 6.31
CA ILE A 103 0.35 7.70 5.58
C ILE A 103 -0.93 7.57 4.74
N GLU A 104 -1.75 8.61 4.73
CA GLU A 104 -2.94 8.67 3.89
C GLU A 104 -2.64 9.44 2.60
N VAL A 105 -2.90 8.79 1.46
CA VAL A 105 -2.76 9.36 0.13
C VAL A 105 -4.14 9.64 -0.44
N LYS A 106 -4.48 10.91 -0.59
CA LYS A 106 -5.73 11.41 -1.20
C LYS A 106 -5.53 11.69 -2.69
N GLY A 107 -6.64 11.74 -3.44
CA GLY A 107 -6.69 11.98 -4.89
C GLY A 107 -5.86 13.18 -5.38
N PRO A 108 -6.42 14.40 -5.49
CA PRO A 108 -5.62 15.56 -5.86
C PRO A 108 -4.58 15.87 -4.77
N SER A 109 -3.33 15.48 -5.03
CA SER A 109 -2.22 15.72 -4.11
C SER A 109 -1.77 17.17 -4.17
N SER A 110 -1.85 17.86 -3.03
CA SER A 110 -1.20 19.15 -2.83
C SER A 110 0.33 18.99 -2.90
N GLU A 111 1.05 20.08 -3.17
CA GLU A 111 2.53 20.06 -3.15
C GLU A 111 3.07 19.55 -1.81
N GLU A 112 2.40 19.93 -0.72
CA GLU A 112 2.70 19.45 0.64
C GLU A 112 2.53 17.94 0.78
N GLN A 113 1.44 17.37 0.26
CA GLN A 113 1.22 15.93 0.29
C GLN A 113 2.30 15.17 -0.50
N ARG A 114 2.78 15.72 -1.61
CA ARG A 114 3.89 15.12 -2.37
C ARG A 114 5.20 15.12 -1.59
N ARG A 115 5.49 16.21 -0.87
CA ARG A 115 6.68 16.32 0.01
C ARG A 115 6.60 15.32 1.17
N LEU A 116 5.43 15.16 1.77
CA LEU A 116 5.19 14.16 2.83
C LEU A 116 5.39 12.74 2.31
N ILE A 117 4.83 12.41 1.14
CA ILE A 117 5.01 11.11 0.50
C ILE A 117 6.48 10.83 0.20
N ALA A 118 7.20 11.80 -0.38
CA ALA A 118 8.62 11.64 -0.68
C ALA A 118 9.46 11.40 0.60
N THR A 119 9.14 12.11 1.68
CA THR A 119 9.82 11.94 2.98
C THR A 119 9.52 10.56 3.57
N TRP A 120 8.27 10.11 3.49
CA TRP A 120 7.87 8.78 3.97
C TRP A 120 8.55 7.66 3.18
N ILE A 121 8.61 7.77 1.85
CA ILE A 121 9.31 6.78 1.00
C ILE A 121 10.76 6.64 1.43
N LYS A 122 11.46 7.78 1.64
CA LYS A 122 12.86 7.77 2.06
C LYS A 122 13.04 7.08 3.41
N HIS A 123 12.14 7.32 4.36
CA HIS A 123 12.14 6.64 5.65
C HIS A 123 11.94 5.12 5.52
N VAL A 124 11.02 4.69 4.65
CA VAL A 124 10.76 3.26 4.38
C VAL A 124 11.97 2.58 3.74
N GLU A 125 12.62 3.23 2.76
CA GLU A 125 13.83 2.73 2.11
C GLU A 125 14.99 2.59 3.11
N GLU A 126 15.23 3.60 3.95
CA GLU A 126 16.26 3.58 5.00
C GLU A 126 16.00 2.47 6.04
N ALA A 127 14.74 2.30 6.46
CA ALA A 127 14.34 1.25 7.39
C ALA A 127 14.48 -0.16 6.79
N ALA A 128 14.14 -0.32 5.50
CA ALA A 128 14.32 -1.57 4.77
C ALA A 128 15.81 -1.91 4.52
N GLN A 129 16.66 -0.89 4.30
CA GLN A 129 18.11 -1.05 4.13
C GLN A 129 18.78 -1.49 5.44
N THR A 130 18.40 -0.89 6.57
CA THR A 130 18.97 -1.21 7.89
C THR A 130 18.70 -2.68 8.28
N LYS A 131 17.55 -3.24 7.90
CA LYS A 131 17.23 -4.66 8.13
C LYS A 131 18.00 -5.62 7.20
N SER A 132 18.48 -5.13 6.06
CA SER A 132 19.33 -5.90 5.13
C SER A 132 20.78 -5.98 5.59
N ASP A 133 21.31 -4.86 6.10
CA ASP A 133 22.72 -4.67 6.45
C ASP A 133 23.09 -5.32 7.79
N LYS A 134 22.13 -5.44 8.72
CA LYS A 134 22.33 -6.07 10.04
C LYS A 134 22.36 -7.61 9.99
N LYS A 135 22.70 -8.20 8.83
CA LYS A 135 22.75 -9.64 8.56
C LYS A 135 24.18 -10.16 8.45
#